data_AF-A0A0A1T9C2-F1
#
_entry.id   AF-A0A0A1T9C2-F1
#
_cell.length_a   1.000
_cell.length_b   1.000
_cell.length_c   1.000
_cell.angle_alpha   90.00
_cell.angle_beta   90.00
_cell.angle_gamma   90.00
#
_symmetry.space_group_name_H-M   'P 1'
#
loop_
_entity.id
_entity.type
_entity.pdbx_description
1 polymer ?
#
loop_
_entity_poly.entity_id
_entity_poly.type
_entity_poly.pdbx_seq_one_letter_code
_entity_poly.pdbx_strand_id
1 'polypeptide(L)'
;MAPVQRFDHDGIEQQVKDVIQDLYQVMVQVSSYDSVGKPSKDVLANEIQTLSKSLQKVHTTASAPDSLPSVPPELLEYVENGRNPDIYTREFVELVRRGNQLMRGKTHAFADFRDVLAKNICKANPELREDVVRVVEATGGSKAALDASLSEPSGVDESANASTSITSTATNPNLPQ
;
A
#
# COMPACT_ATOMS: atom_id res chain seq x y z
N MET A 1 -15.24 -6.17 -13.16
CA MET A 1 -13.81 -5.79 -13.26
C MET A 1 -13.69 -4.90 -14.49
N ALA A 2 -13.22 -3.66 -14.34
CA ALA A 2 -13.04 -2.76 -15.49
C ALA A 2 -12.01 -3.36 -16.46
N PRO A 3 -12.18 -3.20 -17.78
CA PRO A 3 -11.23 -3.73 -18.75
C PRO A 3 -9.87 -3.02 -18.57
N VAL A 4 -8.81 -3.81 -18.39
CA VAL A 4 -7.44 -3.30 -18.30
C VAL A 4 -7.03 -2.84 -19.69
N GLN A 5 -6.79 -1.54 -19.86
CA GLN A 5 -6.19 -0.99 -21.06
C GLN A 5 -4.85 -1.67 -21.31
N ARG A 6 -4.71 -2.33 -22.47
CA ARG A 6 -3.46 -2.96 -22.89
C ARG A 6 -2.60 -1.87 -23.51
N PHE A 7 -1.66 -1.34 -22.72
CA PHE A 7 -0.63 -0.46 -23.25
C PHE A 7 0.45 -1.32 -23.93
N ASP A 8 1.02 -0.81 -25.03
CA ASP A 8 2.16 -1.45 -25.71
C ASP A 8 3.45 -1.21 -24.93
N HIS A 9 3.58 -1.89 -23.80
CA HIS A 9 4.75 -1.81 -22.93
C HIS A 9 5.99 -2.41 -23.59
N ASP A 10 5.83 -3.50 -24.34
CA ASP A 10 6.92 -4.23 -24.99
C ASP A 10 7.62 -3.35 -26.04
N GLY A 11 6.84 -2.60 -26.84
CA GLY A 11 7.37 -1.69 -27.85
C GLY A 11 8.19 -0.55 -27.25
N ILE A 12 7.72 0.05 -26.14
CA ILE A 12 8.44 1.13 -25.44
C ILE A 12 9.69 0.58 -24.74
N GLU A 13 9.58 -0.58 -24.08
CA GLU A 13 10.70 -1.22 -23.42
C GLU A 13 11.83 -1.53 -24.40
N GLN A 14 11.49 -2.04 -25.60
CA GLN A 14 12.48 -2.29 -26.64
C GLN A 14 13.17 -1.00 -27.09
N GLN A 15 12.42 0.09 -27.29
CA GLN A 15 13.01 1.38 -27.66
C GLN A 15 13.98 1.91 -26.58
N VAL A 16 13.66 1.73 -25.31
CA VAL A 16 14.55 2.11 -24.20
C VAL A 16 15.82 1.25 -24.19
N LYS A 17 15.69 -0.06 -24.44
CA LYS A 17 16.85 -0.97 -24.57
C LYS A 17 17.75 -0.57 -25.75
N ASP A 18 17.16 -0.22 -26.89
CA ASP A 18 17.89 0.24 -28.06
C ASP A 18 18.71 1.51 -27.74
N VAL A 19 18.13 2.48 -27.03
CA VAL A 19 18.85 3.69 -26.58
C VAL A 19 20.01 3.37 -25.63
N ILE A 20 19.80 2.47 -24.65
CA ILE A 20 20.87 2.04 -23.74
C ILE A 20 22.01 1.38 -24.52
N GLN A 21 21.67 0.57 -25.53
CA GLN A 21 22.65 -0.09 -26.38
C GLN A 21 23.42 0.90 -27.26
N ASP A 22 22.74 1.89 -27.86
CA ASP A 22 23.36 2.99 -28.61
C ASP A 22 24.35 3.77 -27.72
N LEU A 23 23.98 4.09 -26.47
CA LEU A 23 24.86 4.76 -25.51
C LEU A 23 26.11 3.92 -25.17
N TYR A 24 25.93 2.62 -24.96
CA TYR A 24 27.05 1.71 -24.68
C TYR A 24 28.00 1.62 -25.88
N GLN A 25 27.45 1.52 -27.09
CA GLN A 25 28.21 1.45 -28.33
C GLN A 25 29.04 2.73 -28.56
N VAL A 26 28.44 3.91 -28.35
CA VAL A 26 29.15 5.19 -28.41
C VAL A 26 30.28 5.24 -27.37
N MET A 27 30.04 4.81 -26.13
CA MET A 27 31.07 4.78 -25.08
C MET A 27 32.26 3.90 -25.47
N VAL A 28 32.02 2.71 -26.02
CA VAL A 28 33.07 1.79 -26.48
C VAL A 28 33.88 2.41 -27.63
N GLN A 29 33.20 3.01 -28.61
CA GLN A 29 33.86 3.65 -29.74
C GLN A 29 34.73 4.84 -29.30
N VAL A 30 34.25 5.67 -28.38
CA VAL A 30 35.01 6.79 -27.82
C VAL A 30 36.21 6.30 -26.99
N SER A 31 36.06 5.25 -26.20
CA SER A 31 37.16 4.66 -25.42
C SER A 31 38.29 4.11 -26.30
N SER A 32 37.92 3.52 -27.45
CA SER A 32 38.87 2.99 -28.44
C SER A 32 39.31 4.00 -29.50
N TYR A 33 38.91 5.27 -29.36
CA TYR A 33 39.09 6.28 -30.40
C TYR A 33 40.57 6.44 -30.75
N ASP A 34 40.88 6.36 -32.05
CA ASP A 34 42.24 6.50 -32.62
C ASP A 34 43.25 5.39 -32.27
N SER A 35 42.85 4.35 -31.51
CA SER A 35 43.75 3.25 -31.14
C SER A 35 44.16 2.31 -32.29
N VAL A 36 43.50 2.37 -33.45
CA VAL A 36 43.67 1.39 -34.56
C VAL A 36 43.84 2.04 -35.95
N GLY A 37 44.03 3.36 -36.06
CA GLY A 37 44.30 4.03 -37.35
C GLY A 37 43.21 3.87 -38.43
N LYS A 38 41.99 3.46 -38.05
CA LYS A 38 40.81 3.32 -38.92
C LYS A 38 39.99 4.61 -38.92
N PRO A 39 39.15 4.88 -39.96
CA PRO A 39 38.25 6.03 -39.99
C PRO A 39 37.17 5.93 -38.91
N SER A 40 37.53 6.31 -37.67
CA SER A 40 36.68 6.27 -36.48
C SER A 40 35.70 7.44 -36.42
N LYS A 41 35.96 8.52 -37.15
CA LYS A 41 35.12 9.73 -37.18
C LYS A 41 33.76 9.48 -37.80
N ASP A 42 33.72 8.86 -38.98
CA ASP A 42 32.46 8.62 -39.70
C ASP A 42 31.57 7.61 -38.95
N VAL A 43 32.18 6.60 -38.33
CA VAL A 43 31.47 5.62 -37.51
C VAL A 43 30.84 6.30 -36.29
N LEU A 44 31.62 7.10 -35.56
CA LEU A 44 31.11 7.83 -34.40
C LEU A 44 30.00 8.83 -34.76
N ALA A 45 30.14 9.53 -35.89
CA ALA A 45 29.11 10.44 -36.38
C ALA A 45 27.79 9.70 -36.69
N ASN A 46 27.89 8.52 -37.30
CA ASN A 46 26.73 7.67 -37.57
C ASN A 46 26.07 7.17 -36.28
N GLU A 47 26.83 6.71 -35.28
CA GLU A 47 26.27 6.27 -33.99
C GLU A 47 25.55 7.41 -33.24
N ILE A 48 26.14 8.61 -33.22
CA ILE A 48 25.49 9.78 -32.61
C ILE A 48 24.17 10.10 -33.33
N GLN A 49 24.15 9.97 -34.65
CA GLN A 49 22.94 10.21 -35.43
C GLN A 49 21.88 9.10 -35.23
N THR A 50 22.31 7.85 -35.01
CA THR A 50 21.43 6.74 -34.61
C THR A 50 20.83 7.00 -33.22
N LEU A 51 21.66 7.32 -32.22
CA LEU A 51 21.22 7.67 -30.86
C LEU A 51 20.18 8.81 -30.87
N SER A 52 20.42 9.86 -31.67
CA SER A 52 19.49 10.97 -31.82
C SER A 52 18.12 10.52 -32.36
N LYS A 53 18.09 9.64 -33.36
CA LYS A 53 16.85 9.06 -33.90
C LYS A 53 16.15 8.17 -32.87
N SER A 54 16.90 7.34 -32.15
CA SER A 54 16.37 6.46 -31.09
C SER A 54 15.72 7.27 -29.97
N LEU A 55 16.36 8.35 -29.51
CA LEU A 55 15.79 9.27 -28.51
C LEU A 55 14.52 9.98 -29.00
N GLN A 56 14.51 10.43 -30.26
CA GLN A 56 13.30 11.04 -30.86
C GLN A 56 12.14 10.03 -30.95
N LYS A 57 12.43 8.77 -31.27
CA LYS A 57 11.44 7.69 -31.32
C LYS A 57 10.85 7.42 -29.93
N VAL A 58 11.68 7.37 -28.88
CA VAL A 58 11.21 7.23 -27.50
C VAL A 58 10.34 8.42 -27.09
N HIS A 59 10.79 9.66 -27.35
CA HIS A 59 10.04 10.86 -26.99
C HIS A 59 8.68 10.91 -27.66
N THR A 60 8.60 10.62 -28.97
CA THR A 60 7.34 10.62 -29.72
C THR A 60 6.38 9.53 -29.23
N THR A 61 6.90 8.35 -28.90
CA THR A 61 6.07 7.25 -28.35
C THR A 61 5.56 7.58 -26.94
N ALA A 62 6.42 8.11 -26.06
CA ALA A 62 6.06 8.45 -24.67
C ALA A 62 5.17 9.69 -24.55
N SER A 63 5.25 10.63 -25.51
CA SER A 63 4.43 11.86 -25.51
C SER A 63 3.04 11.64 -26.12
N ALA A 64 2.75 10.45 -26.65
CA ALA A 64 1.44 10.17 -27.21
C ALA A 64 0.38 10.17 -26.09
N PRO A 65 -0.75 10.88 -26.27
CA PRO A 65 -1.83 10.91 -25.27
C PRO A 65 -2.35 9.49 -25.05
N ASP A 66 -2.60 9.14 -23.79
CA ASP A 66 -3.01 7.80 -23.32
C ASP A 66 -2.00 6.65 -23.57
N SER A 67 -0.74 6.94 -23.94
CA SER A 67 0.26 5.88 -24.14
C SER A 67 0.82 5.31 -22.84
N LEU A 68 0.80 6.08 -21.75
CA LEU A 68 1.43 5.72 -20.49
C LEU A 68 0.44 5.84 -19.32
N PRO A 69 0.47 4.87 -18.37
CA PRO A 69 -0.32 4.96 -17.16
C PRO A 69 0.19 6.07 -16.25
N SER A 70 -0.72 6.66 -15.47
CA SER A 70 -0.36 7.63 -14.43
C SER A 70 0.43 6.94 -13.32
N VAL A 71 1.66 7.40 -13.09
CA VAL A 71 2.53 6.89 -12.02
C VAL A 71 2.52 7.86 -10.83
N PRO A 72 2.29 7.38 -9.60
CA PRO A 72 2.43 8.19 -8.39
C PRO A 72 3.82 8.84 -8.27
N PRO A 73 3.92 10.11 -7.85
CA PRO A 73 5.20 10.80 -7.73
C PRO A 73 6.13 10.15 -6.70
N GLU A 74 5.57 9.50 -5.67
CA GLU A 74 6.37 8.78 -4.67
C GLU A 74 7.10 7.58 -5.28
N LEU A 75 6.52 6.95 -6.30
CA LEU A 75 7.21 5.87 -7.03
C LEU A 75 8.40 6.38 -7.83
N LEU A 76 8.33 7.62 -8.35
CA LEU A 76 9.45 8.24 -9.06
C LEU A 76 10.63 8.45 -8.12
N GLU A 77 10.38 8.95 -6.89
CA GLU A 77 11.42 9.13 -5.87
C GLU A 77 12.12 7.82 -5.51
N TYR A 78 11.41 6.70 -5.49
CA TYR A 78 12.02 5.38 -5.27
C TYR A 78 13.01 5.03 -6.38
N VAL A 79 12.64 5.25 -7.65
CA VAL A 79 13.50 4.98 -8.80
C VAL A 79 14.71 5.92 -8.85
N GLU A 80 14.51 7.22 -8.60
CA GLU A 80 15.59 8.21 -8.57
C GLU A 80 16.66 7.89 -7.51
N ASN A 81 16.23 7.36 -6.36
CA ASN A 81 17.13 6.92 -5.29
C ASN A 81 17.72 5.51 -5.51
N GLY A 82 17.41 4.85 -6.63
CA GLY A 82 17.86 3.49 -6.92
C GLY A 82 17.24 2.40 -6.03
N ARG A 83 16.11 2.70 -5.37
CA ARG A 83 15.36 1.75 -4.55
C ARG A 83 14.39 0.95 -5.43
N ASN A 84 14.16 -0.32 -5.07
CA ASN A 84 13.19 -1.15 -5.79
C ASN A 84 11.75 -0.57 -5.65
N PRO A 85 11.07 -0.20 -6.75
CA PRO A 85 9.70 0.34 -6.73
C PRO A 85 8.66 -0.65 -6.18
N ASP A 86 8.93 -1.96 -6.20
CA ASP A 86 8.05 -2.98 -5.61
C ASP A 86 7.89 -2.82 -4.08
N ILE A 87 8.84 -2.14 -3.44
CA ILE A 87 8.75 -1.88 -2.01
C ILE A 87 7.63 -0.87 -1.72
N TYR A 88 7.46 0.16 -2.57
CA TYR A 88 6.36 1.11 -2.42
C TYR A 88 5.00 0.41 -2.54
N THR A 89 4.83 -0.46 -3.54
CA THR A 89 3.55 -1.15 -3.75
C THR A 89 3.23 -2.10 -2.59
N ARG A 90 4.26 -2.76 -2.05
CA ARG A 90 4.14 -3.56 -0.82
C ARG A 90 3.73 -2.70 0.38
N GLU A 91 4.46 -1.61 0.65
CA GLU A 91 4.18 -0.68 1.75
C GLU A 91 2.78 -0.09 1.63
N PHE A 92 2.33 0.23 0.42
CA PHE A 92 0.99 0.73 0.14
C PHE A 92 -0.09 -0.29 0.52
N VAL A 93 0.07 -1.56 0.11
CA VAL A 93 -0.88 -2.62 0.48
C VAL A 93 -0.89 -2.86 1.99
N GLU A 94 0.28 -2.84 2.63
CA GLU A 94 0.39 -2.97 4.08
C GLU A 94 -0.29 -1.79 4.81
N LEU A 95 -0.11 -0.57 4.32
CA LEU A 95 -0.76 0.64 4.82
C LEU A 95 -2.28 0.56 4.68
N VAL A 96 -2.80 0.20 3.50
CA VAL A 96 -4.24 0.04 3.24
C VAL A 96 -4.83 -1.04 4.15
N ARG A 97 -4.15 -2.18 4.30
CA ARG A 97 -4.58 -3.24 5.21
C ARG A 97 -4.64 -2.74 6.65
N ARG A 98 -3.59 -2.08 7.14
CA ARG A 98 -3.53 -1.53 8.50
C ARG A 98 -4.62 -0.48 8.72
N GLY A 99 -4.83 0.40 7.75
CA GLY A 99 -5.88 1.42 7.77
C GLY A 99 -7.27 0.80 7.84
N ASN A 100 -7.56 -0.21 7.01
CA ASN A 100 -8.83 -0.92 7.03
C ASN A 100 -9.10 -1.63 8.35
N GLN A 101 -8.10 -2.29 8.93
CA GLN A 101 -8.23 -2.92 10.24
C GLN A 101 -8.47 -1.89 11.35
N LEU A 102 -7.73 -0.78 11.33
CA LEU A 102 -7.87 0.30 12.30
C LEU A 102 -9.26 0.95 12.22
N MET A 103 -9.77 1.20 11.01
CA MET A 103 -11.12 1.73 10.81
C MET A 103 -12.18 0.76 11.33
N ARG A 104 -12.07 -0.54 10.99
CA ARG A 104 -12.99 -1.56 11.51
C ARG A 104 -12.98 -1.64 13.03
N GLY A 105 -11.80 -1.60 13.65
CA GLY A 105 -11.65 -1.58 15.11
C GLY A 105 -12.29 -0.34 15.74
N LYS A 106 -12.09 0.84 15.15
CA LYS A 106 -12.76 2.07 15.61
C LYS A 106 -14.28 1.97 15.51
N THR A 107 -14.80 1.47 14.39
CA THR A 107 -16.25 1.29 14.21
C THR A 107 -16.82 0.34 15.26
N HIS A 108 -16.14 -0.77 15.57
CA HIS A 108 -16.56 -1.70 16.62
C HIS A 108 -16.53 -1.06 18.01
N ALA A 109 -15.44 -0.37 18.36
CA ALA A 109 -15.32 0.29 19.65
C ALA A 109 -16.38 1.38 19.86
N PHE A 110 -16.73 2.13 18.80
CA PHE A 110 -17.82 3.11 18.87
C PHE A 110 -19.20 2.45 18.99
N ALA A 111 -19.42 1.29 18.35
CA ALA A 111 -20.64 0.53 18.52
C ALA A 111 -20.78 -0.01 19.96
N ASP A 112 -19.71 -0.58 20.52
CA ASP A 112 -19.68 -1.05 21.92
C ASP A 112 -19.94 0.11 22.89
N PHE A 113 -19.29 1.26 22.67
CA PHE A 113 -19.49 2.45 23.49
C PHE A 113 -20.93 2.96 23.42
N ARG A 114 -21.53 3.01 22.22
CA ARG A 114 -22.94 3.37 22.02
C ARG A 114 -23.83 2.45 22.83
N ASP A 115 -23.62 1.14 22.77
CA ASP A 115 -24.50 0.14 23.40
C ASP A 115 -24.40 0.22 24.94
N VAL A 116 -23.20 0.37 25.49
CA VAL A 116 -22.98 0.56 26.94
C VAL A 116 -23.59 1.89 27.42
N LEU A 117 -23.39 2.97 26.67
CA LEU A 117 -23.96 4.28 27.00
C LEU A 117 -25.49 4.24 26.98
N ALA A 118 -26.08 3.66 25.95
CA ALA A 118 -27.52 3.49 25.83
C ALA A 118 -28.10 2.69 27.00
N LYS A 119 -27.45 1.58 27.39
CA LYS A 119 -27.84 0.78 28.55
C LYS A 119 -27.83 1.60 29.85
N ASN A 120 -26.78 2.38 30.08
CA ASN A 120 -26.66 3.20 31.28
C ASN A 120 -27.69 4.34 31.32
N ILE A 121 -27.96 4.99 30.18
CA ILE A 121 -29.00 6.03 30.10
C ILE A 121 -30.38 5.42 30.38
N CYS A 122 -30.72 4.27 29.79
CA CYS A 122 -31.99 3.59 30.05
C CYS A 122 -32.16 3.14 31.53
N LYS A 123 -31.05 2.82 32.22
CA LYS A 123 -31.08 2.48 33.65
C LYS A 123 -31.24 3.70 34.55
N ALA A 124 -30.54 4.80 34.23
CA ALA A 124 -30.57 6.03 35.03
C ALA A 124 -31.87 6.81 34.83
N ASN A 125 -32.35 6.90 33.58
CA ASN A 125 -33.47 7.72 33.15
C ASN A 125 -34.46 6.88 32.31
N PRO A 126 -35.36 6.12 32.96
CA PRO A 126 -36.29 5.22 32.27
C PRO A 126 -37.24 5.93 31.29
N GLU A 127 -37.57 7.20 31.54
CA GLU A 127 -38.44 8.01 30.68
C GLU A 127 -37.85 8.29 29.28
N LEU A 128 -36.52 8.20 29.14
CA LEU A 128 -35.83 8.45 27.86
C LEU A 128 -35.64 7.19 27.02
N ARG A 129 -36.11 6.03 27.49
CA ARG A 129 -35.83 4.73 26.85
C ARG A 129 -36.26 4.67 25.39
N GLU A 130 -37.44 5.19 25.05
CA GLU A 130 -37.95 5.17 23.68
C GLU A 130 -37.10 6.02 22.72
N ASP A 131 -36.63 7.18 23.18
CA ASP A 131 -35.78 8.06 22.40
C ASP A 131 -34.37 7.47 22.23
N VAL A 132 -33.81 6.86 23.28
CA VAL A 132 -32.52 6.15 23.21
C VAL A 132 -32.59 4.98 22.23
N VAL A 133 -33.66 4.18 22.26
CA VAL A 133 -33.87 3.09 21.29
C VAL A 133 -33.87 3.63 19.86
N ARG A 134 -34.56 4.75 19.59
CA ARG A 134 -34.61 5.38 18.27
C ARG A 134 -33.21 5.81 17.80
N VAL A 135 -32.38 6.37 18.69
CA VAL A 135 -31.01 6.79 18.37
C VAL A 135 -30.09 5.59 18.12
N VAL A 136 -30.23 4.52 18.90
CA VAL A 136 -29.44 3.29 18.71
C VAL A 136 -29.76 2.64 17.37
N GLU A 137 -31.03 2.54 16.98
CA GLU A 137 -31.43 2.04 15.66
C GLU A 137 -30.92 2.94 14.52
N ALA A 138 -31.03 4.26 14.67
CA ALA A 138 -30.56 5.22 13.67
C ALA A 138 -29.02 5.19 13.46
N THR A 139 -28.28 4.74 14.48
CA THR A 139 -26.81 4.63 14.44
C THR A 139 -26.33 3.19 14.15
N GLY A 140 -27.23 2.32 13.68
CA GLY A 140 -26.90 0.96 13.23
C GLY A 140 -26.80 -0.09 14.34
N GLY A 141 -27.34 0.19 15.52
CA GLY A 141 -27.51 -0.77 16.62
C GLY A 141 -28.86 -1.48 16.55
N SER A 142 -29.06 -2.48 17.42
CA SER A 142 -30.31 -3.26 17.46
C SER A 142 -31.04 -3.06 18.77
N LYS A 143 -32.33 -2.69 18.68
CA LYS A 143 -33.25 -2.63 19.83
C LYS A 143 -33.30 -3.95 20.60
N ALA A 144 -33.31 -5.07 19.90
CA ALA A 144 -33.36 -6.40 20.54
C ALA A 144 -32.12 -6.66 21.41
N ALA A 145 -30.94 -6.22 20.98
CA ALA A 145 -29.71 -6.34 21.75
C ALA A 145 -29.71 -5.44 23.00
N LEU A 146 -30.23 -4.21 22.86
CA LEU A 146 -30.37 -3.29 23.99
C LEU A 146 -31.36 -3.81 25.03
N ASP A 147 -32.53 -4.28 24.60
CA ASP A 147 -33.56 -4.83 25.49
C ASP A 147 -33.08 -6.10 26.22
N ALA A 148 -32.37 -7.00 25.52
CA ALA A 148 -31.72 -8.16 26.15
C ALA A 148 -30.72 -7.75 27.23
N SER A 149 -29.93 -6.71 26.98
CA SER A 149 -28.92 -6.21 27.94
C SER A 149 -29.52 -5.54 29.19
N LEU A 150 -30.78 -5.10 29.11
CA LEU A 150 -31.54 -4.50 30.22
C LEU A 150 -32.27 -5.56 31.07
N SER A 151 -32.55 -6.73 30.50
CA SER A 151 -33.17 -7.87 31.20
C SER A 151 -32.21 -8.71 32.06
N GLU A 152 -30.90 -8.52 31.90
CA GLU A 152 -29.89 -9.18 32.75
C GLU A 152 -29.99 -8.68 34.21
N PRO A 153 -30.23 -9.57 35.20
CA PRO A 153 -30.36 -9.17 36.59
C PRO A 153 -29.01 -8.68 37.11
N SER A 154 -29.02 -7.51 37.73
CA SER A 154 -27.86 -6.96 38.45
C SER A 154 -27.72 -7.73 39.77
N GLY A 155 -27.02 -8.86 39.74
CA GLY A 155 -26.68 -9.67 40.91
C GLY A 155 -25.17 -9.91 40.96
N VAL A 156 -24.52 -9.31 41.96
CA VAL A 156 -23.10 -9.47 42.27
C VAL A 156 -22.95 -10.75 43.09
N ASP A 157 -22.04 -11.65 42.67
CA ASP A 157 -21.20 -12.44 43.58
C ASP A 157 -20.04 -13.05 42.77
N GLU A 158 -19.00 -12.23 42.55
CA GLU A 158 -17.71 -12.68 42.04
C GLU A 158 -16.79 -12.96 43.23
N SER A 159 -16.96 -14.15 43.83
CA SER A 159 -15.91 -14.79 44.61
C SER A 159 -15.63 -16.16 44.00
N ALA A 160 -14.82 -16.16 42.94
CA ALA A 160 -14.23 -17.38 42.39
C ALA A 160 -12.79 -17.08 42.00
N ASN A 161 -11.92 -17.37 42.96
CA ASN A 161 -10.47 -17.41 42.87
C ASN A 161 -10.04 -18.25 41.64
N ALA A 162 -9.58 -17.58 40.58
CA ALA A 162 -8.90 -18.23 39.46
C ALA A 162 -7.40 -17.90 39.54
N SER A 163 -6.70 -18.66 40.37
CA SER A 163 -5.26 -18.86 40.28
C SER A 163 -4.91 -19.29 38.85
N THR A 164 -4.39 -18.38 38.03
CA THR A 164 -3.72 -18.73 36.77
C THR A 164 -2.27 -18.35 36.86
N SER A 165 -1.48 -19.41 37.02
CA SER A 165 -0.03 -19.54 36.90
C SER A 165 0.60 -18.58 35.89
N ILE A 166 1.51 -17.78 36.41
CA ILE A 166 2.52 -17.04 35.66
C ILE A 166 3.54 -18.09 35.18
N THR A 167 3.42 -18.56 33.94
CA THR A 167 4.49 -19.35 33.31
C THR A 167 5.54 -18.40 32.77
N SER A 168 6.51 -18.08 33.63
CA SER A 168 7.82 -17.56 33.22
C SER A 168 8.50 -18.58 32.32
N THR A 169 8.58 -18.30 31.02
CA THR A 169 9.45 -19.05 30.11
C THR A 169 10.87 -18.58 30.37
N ALA A 170 11.59 -19.37 31.17
CA ALA A 170 13.01 -19.18 31.43
C ALA A 170 13.82 -19.41 30.14
N THR A 171 14.64 -18.41 29.82
CA THR A 171 15.78 -18.45 28.92
C THR A 171 16.63 -19.70 29.18
N ASN A 172 16.81 -20.53 28.16
CA ASN A 172 17.70 -21.69 28.18
C ASN A 172 19.16 -21.22 27.99
N PRO A 173 20.08 -21.46 28.94
CA PRO A 173 21.50 -21.22 28.74
C PRO A 173 22.18 -22.57 28.47
N ASN A 174 22.31 -22.97 27.21
CA ASN A 174 23.37 -23.92 26.87
C ASN A 174 23.66 -23.94 25.37
N LEU A 175 24.83 -23.38 25.04
CA LEU A 175 25.52 -23.56 23.77
C LEU A 175 26.84 -24.27 24.11
N PRO A 176 27.10 -25.48 23.59
CA PRO A 176 28.48 -25.97 23.52
C PRO A 176 28.95 -26.04 22.05
N GLN A 177 30.06 -25.35 21.84
CA GLN A 177 31.04 -25.35 20.73
C GLN A 177 30.56 -25.14 19.29
#